data_AF-A0A7X5DG47-F1
#
_entry.id   AF-A0A7X5DG47-F1
#
_cell.length_a   1.000
_cell.length_b   1.000
_cell.length_c   1.000
_cell.angle_alpha   90.00
_cell.angle_beta   90.00
_cell.angle_gamma   90.00
#
_symmetry.space_group_name_H-M   'P 1'
#
loop_
_entity.id
_entity.type
_entity.pdbx_description
1 polymer ?
#
loop_
_entity_poly.entity_id
_entity_poly.type
_entity_poly.pdbx_seq_one_letter_code
_entity_poly.pdbx_strand_id
1 'polypeptide(L)' 'AMRPTQQNPQGGITTIEAPIHVSNVMLVCPSCGEATRVARRREDGKLVRVCKKCGKDIPAAE' A
#
# COMPACT_ATOMS: atom_id res chain seq x y z
N ALA A 1 4.23 -8.27 -25.97
CA ALA A 1 5.12 -7.41 -26.78
C ALA A 1 4.36 -6.13 -27.10
N MET A 2 4.94 -4.98 -26.74
CA MET A 2 4.38 -3.67 -27.00
C MET A 2 4.57 -3.34 -28.49
N ARG A 3 3.48 -3.01 -29.19
CA ARG A 3 3.56 -2.58 -30.60
C ARG A 3 4.34 -1.26 -30.66
N PRO A 4 5.20 -1.05 -31.67
CA PRO A 4 5.92 0.20 -31.84
C PRO A 4 4.94 1.38 -31.93
N THR A 5 5.21 2.44 -31.16
CA THR A 5 4.48 3.72 -31.21
C THR A 5 5.47 4.85 -31.46
N GLN A 6 5.01 6.07 -31.76
CA GLN A 6 5.92 7.23 -31.88
C GLN A 6 6.78 7.44 -30.63
N GLN A 7 6.25 7.10 -29.45
CA GLN A 7 6.97 7.19 -28.18
C GLN A 7 7.90 6.01 -27.93
N ASN A 8 7.66 4.85 -28.55
CA ASN A 8 8.51 3.67 -28.47
C ASN A 8 8.69 3.01 -29.86
N PRO A 9 9.55 3.59 -30.73
CA PRO A 9 9.69 3.15 -32.12
C PRO A 9 10.40 1.80 -32.29
N GLN A 10 11.17 1.34 -31.31
CA GLN A 10 11.80 0.00 -31.34
C GLN A 10 10.84 -1.12 -30.88
N GLY A 11 9.67 -0.77 -30.33
CA GLY A 11 8.80 -1.76 -29.66
C GLY A 11 9.55 -2.49 -28.55
N GLY A 12 9.04 -3.64 -28.11
CA GLY A 12 9.77 -4.50 -27.17
C GLY A 12 8.87 -5.26 -26.20
N ILE A 13 9.48 -6.02 -25.31
CA ILE A 13 8.80 -6.66 -24.19
C ILE A 13 9.05 -5.80 -22.96
N THR A 14 8.04 -5.02 -22.58
CA THR A 14 8.04 -4.26 -21.33
C THR A 14 7.26 -5.02 -20.28
N THR A 15 7.84 -5.20 -19.11
CA THR A 15 7.14 -5.71 -17.93
C THR A 15 6.36 -4.58 -17.30
N ILE A 16 5.04 -4.77 -17.18
CA ILE A 16 4.15 -3.85 -16.47
C ILE A 16 3.59 -4.55 -15.24
N GLU A 17 3.45 -3.81 -14.15
CA GLU A 17 2.80 -4.28 -12.93
C GLU A 17 1.35 -4.65 -13.25
N ALA A 18 0.92 -5.86 -12.86
CA ALA A 18 -0.49 -6.23 -12.94
C ALA A 18 -1.22 -5.77 -11.66
N PRO A 19 -2.51 -5.39 -11.74
CA PRO A 19 -3.28 -5.05 -10.56
C PRO A 19 -3.41 -6.28 -9.63
N ILE A 20 -3.32 -6.03 -8.32
CA ILE A 20 -3.56 -7.03 -7.28
C ILE A 20 -4.79 -6.65 -6.47
N HIS A 21 -5.58 -7.65 -6.06
CA HIS A 21 -6.76 -7.41 -5.24
C HIS A 21 -6.36 -6.94 -3.82
N VAL A 22 -7.07 -5.94 -3.31
CA VAL A 22 -6.76 -5.29 -2.01
C VAL A 22 -6.83 -6.25 -0.81
N SER A 23 -7.59 -7.35 -0.90
CA SER A 23 -7.63 -8.35 0.17
C SER A 23 -6.34 -9.15 0.33
N ASN A 24 -5.48 -9.16 -0.69
CA ASN A 24 -4.25 -9.95 -0.71
C ASN A 24 -3.04 -9.17 -0.17
N VAL A 25 -3.24 -7.92 0.25
CA VAL A 25 -2.18 -7.07 0.82
C VAL A 25 -2.46 -6.78 2.29
N MET A 26 -1.38 -6.60 3.06
CA MET A 26 -1.45 -6.21 4.47
C MET A 26 -0.69 -4.90 4.69
N LEU A 27 -1.17 -4.11 5.66
CA LEU A 27 -0.49 -2.89 6.04
C LEU A 27 0.75 -3.22 6.89
N VAL A 28 1.90 -2.71 6.48
CA VAL A 28 3.11 -2.74 7.30
C VAL A 28 3.06 -1.58 8.28
N CYS A 29 3.21 -1.88 9.58
CA CYS A 29 3.24 -0.84 10.59
C CYS A 29 4.60 -0.12 10.57
N PRO A 30 4.66 1.22 10.42
CA PRO A 30 5.92 1.96 10.36
C PRO A 30 6.72 1.86 11.66
N SER A 31 6.06 1.61 12.80
CA SER A 31 6.72 1.54 14.10
C SER A 31 7.31 0.18 14.45
N CYS A 32 6.83 -0.93 13.87
CA CYS A 32 7.35 -2.26 14.16
C CYS A 32 7.82 -3.04 12.93
N GLY A 33 7.62 -2.52 11.71
CA GLY A 33 8.06 -3.15 10.46
C GLY A 33 7.30 -4.43 10.10
N GLU A 34 6.33 -4.85 10.92
CA GLU A 34 5.58 -6.07 10.68
C GLU A 34 4.28 -5.81 9.91
N ALA A 35 3.85 -6.80 9.12
CA ALA A 35 2.51 -6.84 8.53
C ALA A 35 1.46 -7.03 9.63
N THR A 36 0.50 -6.11 9.73
CA THR A 36 -0.47 -6.06 10.82
C THR A 36 -1.89 -5.77 10.36
N ARG A 37 -2.87 -6.23 11.13
CA ARG A 37 -4.26 -5.80 11.00
C ARG A 37 -4.47 -4.48 11.73
N VAL A 38 -5.38 -3.66 11.22
CA VAL A 38 -5.69 -2.33 11.75
C VAL A 38 -6.89 -2.40 12.71
N ALA A 39 -6.79 -1.68 13.83
CA ALA A 39 -7.91 -1.29 14.68
C ALA A 39 -8.19 0.22 14.51
N ARG A 40 -9.37 0.68 14.94
CA ARG A 40 -9.73 2.10 14.89
C ARG A 40 -9.97 2.59 16.31
N ARG A 41 -9.37 3.71 16.67
CA ARG A 41 -9.63 4.44 17.91
C ARG A 41 -10.08 5.86 17.54
N ARG A 42 -10.98 6.43 18.34
CA ARG A 42 -11.38 7.83 18.21
C ARG A 42 -10.66 8.63 19.29
N GLU A 43 -9.83 9.58 18.89
CA GLU A 43 -9.16 10.54 19.77
C GLU A 43 -9.48 11.94 19.23
N ASP A 44 -9.96 12.82 20.11
CA ASP A 44 -10.30 14.22 19.79
C ASP A 44 -11.19 14.42 18.54
N GLY A 45 -12.17 13.53 18.36
CA GLY A 45 -13.10 13.55 17.22
C GLY A 45 -12.50 13.02 15.91
N LYS A 46 -11.21 12.70 15.87
CA LYS A 46 -10.52 12.11 14.71
C LYS A 46 -10.44 10.59 14.83
N LEU A 47 -10.52 9.91 13.69
CA LEU A 47 -10.44 8.46 13.63
C LEU A 47 -9.01 8.04 13.30
N VAL A 48 -8.31 7.49 14.29
CA VAL A 48 -6.91 7.06 14.18
C VAL A 48 -6.86 5.55 13.97
N ARG A 49 -5.95 5.12 13.09
CA ARG A 49 -5.66 3.70 12.85
C ARG A 49 -4.62 3.24 13.87
N VAL A 50 -4.87 2.11 14.52
CA VAL A 50 -3.97 1.54 15.54
C VAL A 50 -3.48 0.18 15.06
N CYS A 51 -2.18 -0.07 15.20
CA CYS A 51 -1.58 -1.36 14.92
C CYS A 51 -1.99 -2.39 15.98
N LYS A 52 -2.58 -3.54 15.56
CA LYS A 52 -2.99 -4.58 16.52
C LYS A 52 -1.83 -5.34 17.19
N LYS A 53 -0.62 -5.29 16.64
CA LYS A 53 0.54 -6.02 17.22
C LYS A 53 1.28 -5.20 18.26
N CYS A 54 1.63 -3.95 17.93
CA CYS A 54 2.43 -3.09 18.81
C CYS A 54 1.61 -2.02 19.55
N GLY A 55 0.31 -1.89 19.25
CA GLY A 55 -0.59 -0.94 19.93
C GLY A 55 -0.34 0.53 19.58
N LYS A 56 0.64 0.83 18.71
CA LYS A 56 0.99 2.18 18.29
C LYS A 56 0.08 2.67 17.17
N ASP A 57 -0.06 3.98 17.10
CA ASP A 57 -0.83 4.63 16.04
C ASP A 57 -0.10 4.52 14.70
N ILE A 58 -0.88 4.23 13.67
CA ILE A 58 -0.47 4.28 12.28
C ILE A 58 -0.90 5.66 11.80
N PRO A 59 0.00 6.66 11.81
CA PRO A 59 -0.32 7.96 11.25
C PRO A 59 -0.77 7.77 9.79
N ALA A 60 -1.74 8.57 9.34
CA ALA A 60 -1.93 8.72 7.92
C ALA A 60 -0.62 9.30 7.38
N ALA A 61 0.13 8.52 6.60
CA ALA A 61 1.24 9.06 5.84
C ALA A 61 0.68 10.24 5.03
N GLU A 62 1.32 11.40 5.16
CA GLU A 62 1.18 12.50 4.19
C GLU A 62 1.49 12.01 2.78
#